data_AF-A0A8T2S5K6-F1
#
_entry.id   AF-A0A8T2S5K6-F1
#
_cell.length_a   1.000
_cell.length_b   1.000
_cell.length_c   1.000
_cell.angle_alpha   90.00
_cell.angle_beta   90.00
_cell.angle_gamma   90.00
#
_symmetry.space_group_name_H-M   'P 1'
#
loop_
_entity.id
_entity.type
_entity.pdbx_description
1 polymer ?
#
loop_
_entity_poly.entity_id
_entity_poly.type
_entity_poly.pdbx_seq_one_letter_code
_entity_poly.pdbx_strand_id
1 'polypeptide(L)'
;MESKLGELCILVAFCTLLACSIQAESQPGFVSLDCGGNGSVVNNITWISDSEFGSIASTGNATTVMPPPSANSYESPLSTMRYFPGDRSKYCYVFDSKDDVKNGSAYLIRASFWAGSSLPYQTHSPQKVNFTLLIYADIWDEVVISLPQRGREETREMFVIALGDHIDVCLAGKSSSSDIPFISSLELRPLSTSMLSIDYMLSLGGRQPMLTTRRLNFGQQSDEYIRYSLSASPFPLAPSLQDLSSNAFMFRIQIHPPCIYKATYSSHSASE
;
A
#
# COMPACT_ATOMS: atom_id res chain seq x y z
N MET A 1 13.46 -52.06 30.97
CA MET A 1 13.93 -51.26 29.81
C MET A 1 12.77 -50.76 28.96
N GLU A 2 11.59 -51.40 29.02
CA GLU A 2 10.41 -51.03 28.22
C GLU A 2 9.61 -49.84 28.77
N SER A 3 9.65 -49.55 30.09
CA SER A 3 8.90 -48.42 30.67
C SER A 3 9.42 -47.04 30.27
N LYS A 4 10.74 -46.91 30.05
CA LYS A 4 11.35 -45.63 29.62
C LYS A 4 11.13 -45.33 28.14
N LEU A 5 10.80 -46.34 27.34
CA LEU A 5 10.54 -46.17 25.90
C LEU A 5 9.13 -45.60 25.67
N GLY A 6 8.15 -45.96 26.51
CA GLY A 6 6.78 -45.44 26.47
C GLY A 6 6.67 -43.96 26.85
N GLU A 7 7.39 -43.52 27.89
CA GLU A 7 7.42 -42.09 28.28
C GLU A 7 8.07 -41.20 27.22
N LEU A 8 9.10 -41.71 26.53
CA LEU A 8 9.77 -40.99 25.45
C LEU A 8 8.84 -40.81 24.22
N CYS A 9 8.06 -41.85 23.87
CA CYS A 9 7.10 -41.77 22.77
C CYS A 9 5.97 -40.77 23.03
N ILE A 10 5.50 -40.64 24.29
CA ILE A 10 4.44 -39.69 24.67
C ILE A 10 4.95 -38.25 24.61
N LEU A 11 6.20 -37.98 25.06
CA LEU A 11 6.82 -36.65 24.98
C LEU A 11 7.07 -36.21 23.54
N VAL A 12 7.50 -37.12 22.65
CA VAL A 12 7.71 -36.81 21.23
C VAL A 12 6.37 -36.51 20.53
N ALA A 13 5.31 -37.26 20.82
CA ALA A 13 3.98 -37.03 20.27
C ALA A 13 3.34 -35.72 20.78
N PHE A 14 3.63 -35.30 22.02
CA PHE A 14 3.15 -34.04 22.57
C PHE A 14 3.91 -32.83 22.00
N CYS A 15 5.22 -32.96 21.75
CA CYS A 15 6.02 -31.93 21.08
C CYS A 15 5.63 -31.71 19.61
N THR A 16 5.17 -32.74 18.89
CA THR A 16 4.71 -32.58 17.50
C THR A 16 3.31 -31.96 17.40
N LEU A 17 2.46 -32.11 18.43
CA LEU A 17 1.12 -31.51 18.48
C LEU A 17 1.12 -30.04 18.97
N LEU A 18 2.14 -29.61 19.73
CA LEU A 18 2.27 -28.24 20.26
C LEU A 18 3.01 -27.26 19.34
N ALA A 19 3.56 -27.73 18.23
CA ALA A 19 4.05 -26.87 17.15
C ALA A 19 3.01 -26.76 16.03
N CYS A 20 1.73 -26.56 16.37
CA CYS A 20 0.78 -25.95 15.45
C CYS A 20 1.19 -24.47 15.30
N SER A 21 2.27 -24.26 14.54
CA SER A 21 2.63 -22.94 14.05
C SER A 21 1.48 -22.54 13.15
N ILE A 22 0.65 -21.61 13.60
CA ILE A 22 -0.13 -20.78 12.70
C ILE A 22 0.93 -19.98 11.92
N GLN A 23 1.53 -20.59 10.90
CA GLN A 23 2.17 -19.82 9.85
C GLN A 23 1.01 -19.09 9.19
N ALA A 24 0.92 -17.78 9.43
CA ALA A 24 0.32 -16.91 8.45
C ALA A 24 1.09 -17.20 7.16
N GLU A 25 0.51 -18.02 6.29
CA GLU A 25 1.08 -18.29 4.99
C GLU A 25 1.32 -16.94 4.32
N SER A 26 2.60 -16.59 4.13
CA SER A 26 2.97 -15.50 3.26
C SER A 26 2.37 -15.82 1.90
N GLN A 27 1.25 -15.15 1.57
CA GLN A 27 0.61 -15.32 0.27
C GLN A 27 1.65 -14.96 -0.78
N PRO A 28 2.01 -15.87 -1.71
CA PRO A 28 3.03 -15.59 -2.71
C PRO A 28 2.73 -14.28 -3.46
N GLY A 29 3.74 -13.42 -3.62
CA GLY A 29 3.62 -12.13 -4.31
C GLY A 29 3.04 -10.98 -3.46
N PHE A 30 2.75 -11.20 -2.18
CA PHE A 30 2.32 -10.12 -1.28
C PHE A 30 3.54 -9.39 -0.74
N VAL A 31 3.59 -8.07 -0.91
CA VAL A 31 4.63 -7.21 -0.32
C VAL A 31 4.01 -6.23 0.66
N SER A 32 4.67 -6.01 1.79
CA SER A 32 4.20 -5.12 2.87
C SER A 32 5.41 -4.44 3.50
N LEU A 33 5.53 -3.14 3.29
CA LEU A 33 6.67 -2.32 3.70
C LEU A 33 6.32 -1.47 4.93
N ASP A 34 7.13 -1.58 5.98
CA ASP A 34 7.17 -0.71 7.14
C ASP A 34 8.11 0.47 6.82
N CYS A 35 7.55 1.63 6.48
CA CYS A 35 8.32 2.73 5.91
C CYS A 35 9.03 3.54 7.00
N GLY A 36 10.37 3.49 7.00
CA GLY A 36 11.18 4.10 8.06
C GLY A 36 11.34 3.23 9.31
N GLY A 37 10.70 2.06 9.34
CA GLY A 37 10.83 1.07 10.41
C GLY A 37 11.83 -0.04 10.09
N ASN A 38 12.04 -0.93 11.05
CA ASN A 38 12.91 -2.11 10.91
C ASN A 38 12.11 -3.38 10.58
N GLY A 39 10.86 -3.23 10.15
CA GLY A 39 9.90 -4.32 10.01
C GLY A 39 9.14 -4.59 11.31
N SER A 40 7.99 -5.25 11.17
CA SER A 40 7.03 -5.47 12.24
C SER A 40 6.04 -6.57 11.89
N VAL A 41 5.25 -7.01 12.88
CA VAL A 41 4.11 -7.90 12.65
C VAL A 41 2.87 -7.19 13.18
N VAL A 42 1.94 -6.87 12.28
CA VAL A 42 0.69 -6.16 12.59
C VAL A 42 -0.46 -6.92 11.94
N ASN A 43 -1.49 -7.28 12.70
CA ASN A 43 -2.66 -8.05 12.25
C ASN A 43 -2.30 -9.32 11.46
N ASN A 44 -1.35 -10.11 11.97
CA ASN A 44 -0.83 -11.33 11.35
C ASN A 44 -0.20 -11.13 9.96
N ILE A 45 0.12 -9.88 9.58
CA ILE A 45 0.88 -9.57 8.38
C ILE A 45 2.31 -9.24 8.81
N THR A 46 3.27 -9.90 8.18
CA THR A 46 4.68 -9.56 8.29
C THR A 46 5.00 -8.38 7.40
N TRP A 47 5.55 -7.33 7.99
CA TRP A 47 6.01 -6.12 7.32
C TRP A 47 7.54 -6.11 7.31
N ILE A 48 8.13 -5.94 6.14
CA ILE A 48 9.58 -5.83 5.98
C ILE A 48 10.00 -4.36 6.01
N SER A 49 11.24 -4.08 6.40
CA SER A 49 11.75 -2.71 6.38
C SER A 49 11.79 -2.20 4.94
N ASP A 50 11.30 -0.99 4.72
CA ASP A 50 11.44 -0.32 3.42
C ASP A 50 12.89 0.03 3.07
N SER A 51 13.81 -0.11 4.04
CA SER A 51 15.24 0.12 3.81
C SER A 51 15.88 -0.93 2.90
N GLU A 52 15.28 -2.12 2.82
CA GLU A 52 15.69 -3.22 1.95
C GLU A 52 15.17 -3.03 0.51
N PHE A 53 14.30 -2.03 0.29
CA PHE A 53 13.58 -1.85 -0.96
C PHE A 53 14.29 -0.88 -1.91
N GLY A 54 15.16 -1.42 -2.75
CA GLY A 54 15.88 -0.66 -3.77
C GLY A 54 16.79 0.41 -3.15
N SER A 55 16.74 1.63 -3.67
CA SER A 55 17.54 2.76 -3.17
C SER A 55 16.75 3.76 -2.32
N ILE A 56 15.47 3.49 -2.03
CA ILE A 56 14.55 4.48 -1.44
C ILE A 56 15.06 5.01 -0.10
N ALA A 57 15.69 4.13 0.69
CA ALA A 57 16.28 4.45 1.99
C ALA A 57 17.34 5.55 1.93
N SER A 58 18.11 5.61 0.83
CA SER A 58 19.17 6.61 0.63
C SER A 58 18.65 7.99 0.24
N THR A 59 17.35 8.11 -0.02
CA THR A 59 16.73 9.30 -0.61
C THR A 59 15.75 10.01 0.32
N GLY A 60 15.45 9.39 1.47
CA GLY A 60 14.53 9.91 2.46
C GLY A 60 14.97 9.55 3.88
N ASN A 61 14.49 10.32 4.85
CA ASN A 61 14.81 10.19 6.25
C ASN A 61 13.71 9.41 6.97
N ALA A 62 14.11 8.51 7.87
CA ALA A 62 13.19 7.80 8.75
C ALA A 62 12.97 8.58 10.05
N THR A 63 11.77 8.50 10.62
CA THR A 63 11.48 9.05 11.95
C THR A 63 10.38 8.24 12.64
N THR A 64 10.38 8.29 13.97
CA THR A 64 9.34 7.69 14.81
C THR A 64 8.19 8.66 14.97
N VAL A 65 6.96 8.14 14.93
CA VAL A 65 5.73 8.89 15.14
C VAL A 65 4.97 8.24 16.29
N MET A 66 4.33 9.04 17.12
CA MET A 66 3.39 8.48 18.10
C MET A 66 2.28 7.77 17.33
N PRO A 67 2.07 6.46 17.54
CA PRO A 67 0.98 5.77 16.88
C PRO A 67 -0.35 6.42 17.30
N PRO A 68 -1.43 6.23 16.54
CA PRO A 68 -2.71 6.79 16.94
C PRO A 68 -3.12 6.31 18.36
N PRO A 69 -4.19 6.85 18.96
CA PRO A 69 -4.62 6.46 20.31
C PRO A 69 -5.30 5.09 20.40
N SER A 70 -5.93 4.60 19.34
CA SER A 70 -6.67 3.32 19.27
C SER A 70 -5.83 2.16 18.71
N ALA A 71 -4.87 1.64 19.48
CA ALA A 71 -3.90 0.61 19.05
C ALA A 71 -4.51 -0.65 18.41
N ASN A 72 -5.74 -0.99 18.79
CA ASN A 72 -6.47 -2.17 18.29
C ASN A 72 -7.12 -1.95 16.90
N SER A 73 -6.82 -0.83 16.23
CA SER A 73 -7.47 -0.45 14.97
C SER A 73 -6.52 -0.25 13.79
N TYR A 74 -5.20 -0.30 13.99
CA TYR A 74 -4.26 -0.04 12.90
C TYR A 74 -4.12 -1.25 12.02
N GLU A 75 -4.24 -0.99 10.73
CA GLU A 75 -4.08 -2.01 9.73
C GLU A 75 -2.60 -2.17 9.38
N SER A 76 -1.80 -1.13 9.50
CA SER A 76 -0.39 -1.13 9.13
C SER A 76 0.51 -0.60 10.26
N PRO A 77 1.84 -0.78 10.16
CA PRO A 77 2.76 -0.09 11.06
C PRO A 77 2.66 1.43 10.86
N LEU A 78 2.28 2.13 11.93
CA LEU A 78 2.11 3.60 11.95
C LEU A 78 2.99 4.27 13.01
N SER A 79 3.91 3.53 13.64
CA SER A 79 4.86 4.07 14.63
C SER A 79 6.10 4.68 13.98
N THR A 80 6.26 4.52 12.67
CA THR A 80 7.34 5.12 11.90
C THR A 80 6.82 5.69 10.58
N MET A 81 7.60 6.60 10.00
CA MET A 81 7.41 7.07 8.63
C MET A 81 8.75 7.40 7.99
N ARG A 82 8.78 7.34 6.66
CA ARG A 82 9.85 7.91 5.84
C ARG A 82 9.37 9.18 5.16
N TYR A 83 10.16 10.25 5.21
CA TYR A 83 9.90 11.51 4.53
C TYR A 83 11.06 11.90 3.61
N PHE A 84 10.77 12.64 2.54
CA PHE A 84 11.72 12.84 1.44
C PHE A 84 12.03 14.33 1.20
N PRO A 85 12.95 14.93 1.98
CA PRO A 85 13.19 16.38 1.96
C PRO A 85 14.11 16.88 0.84
N GLY A 86 14.60 15.99 -0.03
CA GLY A 86 15.59 16.36 -1.06
C GLY A 86 14.99 17.08 -2.27
N ASP A 87 15.84 17.35 -3.26
CA ASP A 87 15.47 18.15 -4.43
C ASP A 87 15.07 17.31 -5.65
N ARG A 88 14.71 16.04 -5.45
CA ARG A 88 14.28 15.16 -6.55
C ARG A 88 12.85 15.50 -6.94
N SER A 89 12.55 15.41 -8.23
CA SER A 89 11.19 15.61 -8.73
C SER A 89 10.20 14.55 -8.22
N LYS A 90 10.68 13.32 -7.96
CA LYS A 90 9.90 12.23 -7.35
C LYS A 90 10.78 11.19 -6.65
N TYR A 91 10.17 10.43 -5.76
CA TYR A 91 10.76 9.35 -4.96
C TYR A 91 9.92 8.09 -5.16
N CYS A 92 10.49 7.03 -5.73
CA CYS A 92 9.73 5.86 -6.20
C CYS A 92 10.10 4.57 -5.47
N TYR A 93 9.08 3.87 -4.98
CA TYR A 93 9.13 2.44 -4.68
C TYR A 93 8.89 1.69 -5.99
N VAL A 94 9.85 0.86 -6.41
CA VAL A 94 9.77 0.07 -7.65
C VAL A 94 9.52 -1.39 -7.29
N PHE A 95 8.31 -1.88 -7.51
CA PHE A 95 8.00 -3.30 -7.43
C PHE A 95 8.34 -3.96 -8.75
N ASP A 96 9.07 -5.06 -8.73
CA ASP A 96 9.53 -5.73 -9.96
C ASP A 96 9.27 -7.24 -9.94
N SER A 97 9.87 -7.96 -10.89
CA SER A 97 9.78 -9.43 -10.99
C SER A 97 10.13 -10.19 -9.68
N LYS A 98 10.97 -9.62 -8.80
CA LYS A 98 11.29 -10.20 -7.48
C LYS A 98 10.11 -10.16 -6.52
N ASP A 99 9.20 -9.22 -6.74
CA ASP A 99 7.96 -9.02 -5.98
C ASP A 99 6.75 -9.71 -6.66
N ASP A 100 7.01 -10.60 -7.63
CA ASP A 100 6.01 -11.28 -8.47
C ASP A 100 5.15 -10.33 -9.33
N VAL A 101 5.70 -9.17 -9.72
CA VAL A 101 5.06 -8.29 -10.70
C VAL A 101 5.16 -8.89 -12.11
N LYS A 102 4.01 -9.03 -12.77
CA LYS A 102 3.85 -9.62 -14.10
C LYS A 102 3.05 -8.69 -14.98
N ASN A 103 3.55 -8.47 -16.19
CA ASN A 103 2.85 -7.68 -17.21
C ASN A 103 1.42 -8.18 -17.43
N GLY A 104 0.46 -7.27 -17.47
CA GLY A 104 -0.96 -7.55 -17.67
C GLY A 104 -1.69 -8.10 -16.43
N SER A 105 -0.97 -8.33 -15.32
CA SER A 105 -1.59 -8.76 -14.06
C SER A 105 -2.11 -7.56 -13.26
N ALA A 106 -3.15 -7.80 -12.46
CA ALA A 106 -3.81 -6.78 -11.66
C ALA A 106 -3.30 -6.80 -10.21
N TYR A 107 -3.15 -5.60 -9.63
CA TYR A 107 -2.65 -5.42 -8.28
C TYR A 107 -3.47 -4.37 -7.52
N LEU A 108 -3.68 -4.61 -6.23
CA LEU A 108 -4.09 -3.60 -5.27
C LEU A 108 -2.82 -3.03 -4.63
N ILE A 109 -2.65 -1.73 -4.76
CA ILE A 109 -1.65 -0.95 -4.04
C ILE A 109 -2.36 -0.22 -2.91
N ARG A 110 -1.75 -0.24 -1.73
CA ARG A 110 -2.25 0.51 -0.59
C ARG A 110 -1.12 1.29 0.06
N ALA A 111 -1.24 2.60 0.06
CA ALA A 111 -0.32 3.51 0.72
C ALA A 111 -1.00 4.15 1.93
N SER A 112 -0.32 4.16 3.08
CA SER A 112 -0.85 4.77 4.31
C SER A 112 0.05 5.89 4.81
N PHE A 113 -0.59 6.93 5.34
CA PHE A 113 0.04 8.16 5.76
C PHE A 113 -0.41 8.54 7.18
N TRP A 114 0.52 8.43 8.13
CA TRP A 114 0.34 8.87 9.51
C TRP A 114 1.51 9.72 10.00
N ALA A 115 1.21 10.97 10.32
CA ALA A 115 2.11 11.95 10.91
C ALA A 115 1.77 12.27 12.37
N GLY A 116 0.65 11.76 12.88
CA GLY A 116 0.18 12.05 14.24
C GLY A 116 -0.07 13.54 14.46
N SER A 117 0.60 14.14 15.44
CA SER A 117 0.38 15.54 15.81
C SER A 117 1.21 16.55 15.03
N SER A 118 2.38 16.16 14.52
CA SER A 118 3.34 17.10 13.92
C SER A 118 4.34 16.40 13.01
N LEU A 119 4.81 17.12 11.99
CA LEU A 119 5.88 16.69 11.09
C LEU A 119 7.25 17.19 11.58
N PRO A 120 8.35 16.50 11.23
CA PRO A 120 9.72 16.94 11.55
C PRO A 120 10.20 18.10 10.66
N TYR A 121 9.34 18.65 9.81
CA TYR A 121 9.61 19.75 8.89
C TYR A 121 8.41 20.71 8.83
N GLN A 122 8.66 21.92 8.32
CA GLN A 122 7.62 22.90 8.09
C GLN A 122 6.85 22.60 6.81
N THR A 123 5.54 22.82 6.86
CA THR A 123 4.65 22.77 5.70
C THR A 123 4.39 24.17 5.17
N HIS A 124 4.00 24.25 3.90
CA HIS A 124 3.65 25.48 3.19
C HIS A 124 2.43 26.16 3.82
N SER A 125 1.42 25.37 4.19
CA SER A 125 0.26 25.83 4.95
C SER A 125 0.35 25.32 6.38
N PRO A 126 0.08 26.15 7.41
CA PRO A 126 -0.01 25.68 8.78
C PRO A 126 -0.98 24.50 8.89
N GLN A 127 -0.58 23.47 9.64
CA GLN A 127 -1.42 22.31 9.98
C GLN A 127 -1.98 21.52 8.78
N LYS A 128 -1.37 21.63 7.60
CA LYS A 128 -1.77 20.90 6.41
C LYS A 128 -0.53 20.48 5.65
N VAL A 129 -0.53 19.25 5.17
CA VAL A 129 0.51 18.72 4.28
C VAL A 129 -0.15 18.22 3.00
N ASN A 130 0.40 18.59 1.85
CA ASN A 130 -0.02 18.03 0.57
C ASN A 130 1.14 17.63 -0.36
N PHE A 131 0.95 16.55 -1.10
CA PHE A 131 1.90 16.09 -2.09
C PHE A 131 1.22 15.17 -3.10
N THR A 132 1.92 14.87 -4.19
CA THR A 132 1.35 14.07 -5.27
C THR A 132 1.79 12.62 -5.14
N LEU A 133 0.84 11.71 -5.29
CA LEU A 133 1.09 10.29 -5.50
C LEU A 133 0.96 9.98 -6.99
N LEU A 134 1.98 9.32 -7.54
CA LEU A 134 2.06 8.92 -8.94
C LEU A 134 2.20 7.41 -9.04
N ILE A 135 1.61 6.86 -10.10
CA ILE A 135 1.91 5.51 -10.56
C ILE A 135 2.65 5.64 -11.89
N TYR A 136 3.83 5.03 -11.99
CA TYR A 136 4.77 5.28 -13.08
C TYR A 136 5.17 6.76 -13.18
N ALA A 137 4.69 7.45 -14.21
CA ALA A 137 4.87 8.87 -14.45
C ALA A 137 3.56 9.65 -14.43
N ASP A 138 2.43 8.96 -14.22
CA ASP A 138 1.11 9.57 -14.24
C ASP A 138 0.73 10.00 -12.82
N ILE A 139 0.28 11.25 -12.70
CA ILE A 139 -0.36 11.73 -11.49
C ILE A 139 -1.53 10.80 -11.20
N TRP A 140 -1.66 10.36 -9.96
CA TRP A 140 -2.75 9.48 -9.57
C TRP A 140 -3.62 10.09 -8.49
N ASP A 141 -3.07 10.76 -7.49
CA ASP A 141 -3.87 11.47 -6.49
C ASP A 141 -3.07 12.60 -5.85
N GLU A 142 -3.79 13.58 -5.31
CA GLU A 142 -3.23 14.57 -4.41
C GLU A 142 -3.53 14.13 -2.98
N VAL A 143 -2.49 13.72 -2.27
CA VAL A 143 -2.59 13.41 -0.85
C VAL A 143 -2.68 14.72 -0.09
N VAL A 144 -3.76 14.91 0.66
CA VAL A 144 -4.00 16.09 1.47
C VAL A 144 -4.35 15.64 2.88
N ILE A 145 -3.55 16.06 3.86
CA ILE A 145 -3.69 15.62 5.26
C ILE A 145 -3.72 16.84 6.16
N SER A 146 -4.73 16.89 7.04
CA SER A 146 -4.85 17.89 8.09
C SER A 146 -4.22 17.40 9.38
N LEU A 147 -3.47 18.27 10.05
CA LEU A 147 -2.81 18.01 11.34
C LEU A 147 -3.49 18.78 12.48
N PRO A 148 -3.51 18.25 13.71
CA PRO A 148 -3.10 16.91 14.08
C PRO A 148 -4.10 15.86 13.56
N GLN A 149 -3.60 14.73 13.07
CA GLN A 149 -4.47 13.60 12.73
C GLN A 149 -5.07 13.01 14.01
N ARG A 150 -6.37 12.73 13.98
CA ARG A 150 -7.12 12.15 15.11
C ARG A 150 -7.87 10.92 14.61
N GLY A 151 -7.64 9.77 15.23
CA GLY A 151 -8.33 8.53 14.90
C GLY A 151 -7.49 7.57 14.07
N ARG A 152 -7.44 7.79 12.74
CA ARG A 152 -6.83 6.84 11.78
C ARG A 152 -5.89 7.51 10.79
N GLU A 153 -5.05 6.69 10.18
CA GLU A 153 -4.23 7.02 9.04
C GLU A 153 -5.05 7.46 7.83
N GLU A 154 -4.45 8.31 7.00
CA GLU A 154 -4.94 8.56 5.66
C GLU A 154 -4.48 7.41 4.78
N THR A 155 -5.43 6.67 4.21
CA THR A 155 -5.14 5.53 3.32
C THR A 155 -5.52 5.89 1.88
N ARG A 156 -4.71 5.42 0.93
CA ARG A 156 -5.02 5.45 -0.50
C ARG A 156 -4.91 4.05 -1.09
N GLU A 157 -6.01 3.59 -1.71
CA GLU A 157 -6.12 2.25 -2.29
C GLU A 157 -6.37 2.33 -3.79
N MET A 158 -5.50 1.68 -4.55
CA MET A 158 -5.37 1.81 -6.00
C MET A 158 -5.41 0.43 -6.62
N PHE A 159 -6.25 0.26 -7.64
CA PHE A 159 -6.24 -0.90 -8.50
C PHE A 159 -5.47 -0.55 -9.75
N VAL A 160 -4.43 -1.33 -10.08
CA VAL A 160 -3.55 -1.09 -11.22
C VAL A 160 -3.39 -2.34 -12.04
N ILE A 161 -3.26 -2.18 -13.36
CA ILE A 161 -2.73 -3.22 -14.24
C ILE A 161 -1.25 -2.92 -14.44
N ALA A 162 -0.39 -3.92 -14.25
CA ALA A 162 1.02 -3.79 -14.57
C ALA A 162 1.19 -3.63 -16.09
N LEU A 163 1.80 -2.53 -16.54
CA LEU A 163 2.03 -2.26 -17.97
C LEU A 163 3.33 -2.89 -18.49
N GLY A 164 4.11 -3.47 -17.59
CA GLY A 164 5.38 -4.12 -17.82
C GLY A 164 5.70 -5.09 -16.68
N ASP A 165 6.98 -5.36 -16.47
CA ASP A 165 7.51 -6.22 -15.40
C ASP A 165 7.77 -5.48 -14.08
N HIS A 166 7.30 -4.24 -13.97
CA HIS A 166 7.43 -3.42 -12.78
C HIS A 166 6.21 -2.51 -12.58
N ILE A 167 6.05 -2.01 -11.36
CA ILE A 167 5.14 -0.94 -10.98
C ILE A 167 5.90 0.07 -10.11
N ASP A 168 5.93 1.32 -10.54
CA ASP A 168 6.51 2.41 -9.74
C ASP A 168 5.41 3.11 -8.95
N VAL A 169 5.54 3.15 -7.63
CA VAL A 169 4.73 3.99 -6.74
C VAL A 169 5.59 5.16 -6.28
N CYS A 170 5.31 6.34 -6.82
CA CYS A 170 6.15 7.51 -6.60
C CYS A 170 5.44 8.59 -5.79
N LEU A 171 6.18 9.20 -4.86
CA LEU A 171 5.78 10.42 -4.18
C LEU A 171 6.54 11.59 -4.78
N ALA A 172 5.83 12.63 -5.18
CA ALA A 172 6.44 13.87 -5.64
C ALA A 172 6.05 15.00 -4.71
N GLY A 173 7.05 15.77 -4.28
CA GLY A 173 6.80 16.98 -3.51
C GLY A 173 7.86 18.05 -3.73
N LYS A 174 7.49 19.24 -3.25
CA LYS A 174 8.19 20.54 -3.24
C LYS A 174 8.36 21.30 -4.57
N SER A 175 7.23 21.60 -5.21
CA SER A 175 7.05 22.85 -5.98
C SER A 175 6.64 24.00 -5.04
N SER A 176 6.36 25.21 -5.56
CA SER A 176 5.89 26.34 -4.75
C SER A 176 4.56 26.10 -4.01
N SER A 177 3.85 25.02 -4.29
CA SER A 177 2.51 24.70 -3.77
C SER A 177 2.35 23.28 -3.21
N SER A 178 3.45 22.55 -3.02
CA SER A 178 3.45 21.17 -2.50
C SER A 178 4.51 21.00 -1.41
N ASP A 179 4.19 20.19 -0.41
CA ASP A 179 5.03 19.89 0.73
C ASP A 179 6.00 18.72 0.49
N ILE A 180 6.88 18.49 1.47
CA ILE A 180 7.75 17.31 1.53
C ILE A 180 6.85 16.07 1.67
N PRO A 181 6.96 15.07 0.79
CA PRO A 181 6.14 13.88 0.89
C PRO A 181 6.65 12.95 1.99
N PHE A 182 5.74 12.17 2.56
CA PHE A 182 6.06 11.11 3.51
C PHE A 182 5.16 9.90 3.27
N ILE A 183 5.53 8.75 3.84
CA ILE A 183 4.77 7.50 3.80
C ILE A 183 5.06 6.67 5.04
N SER A 184 4.04 6.02 5.60
CA SER A 184 4.15 5.17 6.79
C SER A 184 4.14 3.69 6.45
N SER A 185 3.34 3.31 5.46
CA SER A 185 3.31 1.92 4.98
C SER A 185 2.92 1.82 3.51
N LEU A 186 3.39 0.77 2.85
CA LEU A 186 3.08 0.47 1.45
C LEU A 186 2.86 -1.02 1.25
N GLU A 187 1.77 -1.38 0.57
CA GLU A 187 1.42 -2.78 0.27
C GLU A 187 1.21 -2.98 -1.23
N LEU A 188 1.63 -4.16 -1.70
CA LEU A 188 1.31 -4.70 -3.01
C LEU A 188 0.59 -6.04 -2.82
N ARG A 189 -0.62 -6.14 -3.37
CA ARG A 189 -1.44 -7.36 -3.31
C ARG A 189 -1.84 -7.77 -4.73
N PRO A 190 -1.36 -8.90 -5.27
CA PRO A 190 -1.89 -9.49 -6.50
C PRO A 190 -3.40 -9.71 -6.40
N LEU A 191 -4.11 -9.45 -7.50
CA LEU A 191 -5.56 -9.62 -7.59
C LEU A 191 -5.92 -10.70 -8.62
N SER A 192 -7.00 -11.43 -8.36
CA SER A 192 -7.61 -12.32 -9.34
C SER A 192 -8.24 -11.51 -10.47
N THR A 193 -8.00 -11.90 -11.72
CA THR A 193 -8.58 -11.26 -12.90
C THR A 193 -10.09 -11.43 -13.00
N SER A 194 -10.74 -12.21 -12.13
CA SER A 194 -12.18 -12.48 -12.17
C SER A 194 -13.08 -11.34 -11.65
N MET A 195 -12.52 -10.18 -11.28
CA MET A 195 -13.31 -9.04 -10.84
C MET A 195 -13.76 -8.20 -12.05
N LEU A 196 -15.06 -7.89 -12.13
CA LEU A 196 -15.63 -7.05 -13.20
C LEU A 196 -14.91 -5.69 -13.36
N SER A 197 -14.43 -5.11 -12.25
CA SER A 197 -13.64 -3.87 -12.29
C SER A 197 -12.29 -4.08 -12.98
N ILE A 198 -11.64 -5.21 -12.76
CA ILE A 198 -10.37 -5.57 -13.41
C ILE A 198 -10.60 -5.86 -14.89
N ASP A 199 -11.64 -6.62 -15.23
CA ASP A 199 -12.03 -6.87 -16.63
C ASP A 199 -12.27 -5.54 -17.37
N TYR A 200 -12.95 -4.60 -16.72
CA TYR A 200 -13.17 -3.26 -17.26
C TYR A 200 -11.86 -2.50 -17.46
N MET A 201 -10.96 -2.49 -16.47
CA MET A 201 -9.64 -1.86 -16.61
C MET A 201 -8.82 -2.46 -17.76
N LEU A 202 -8.84 -3.78 -17.91
CA LEU A 202 -8.18 -4.50 -19.00
C LEU A 202 -8.79 -4.12 -20.36
N SER A 203 -10.12 -3.97 -20.45
CA SER A 203 -10.79 -3.53 -21.68
C SER A 203 -10.39 -2.13 -22.14
N LEU A 204 -9.91 -1.29 -21.22
CA LEU A 204 -9.36 0.05 -21.50
C LEU A 204 -7.84 0.04 -21.74
N GLY A 205 -7.25 -1.14 -21.92
CA GLY A 205 -5.81 -1.33 -22.15
C GLY A 205 -4.96 -1.18 -20.89
N GLY A 206 -5.54 -1.29 -19.69
CA GLY A 206 -4.84 -1.28 -18.41
C GLY A 206 -4.25 0.08 -17.97
N ARG A 207 -4.42 1.14 -18.77
CA ARG A 207 -3.83 2.47 -18.54
C ARG A 207 -4.63 3.36 -17.59
N GLN A 208 -5.74 2.86 -17.08
CA GLN A 208 -6.63 3.62 -16.20
C GLN A 208 -6.68 2.95 -14.83
N PRO A 209 -5.83 3.37 -13.88
CA PRO A 209 -5.93 2.90 -12.51
C PRO A 209 -7.25 3.37 -11.88
N MET A 210 -7.81 2.56 -10.99
CA MET A 210 -9.01 2.90 -10.25
C MET A 210 -8.65 3.24 -8.80
N LEU A 211 -9.10 4.40 -8.33
CA LEU A 211 -8.97 4.83 -6.94
C LEU A 211 -10.21 4.39 -6.16
N THR A 212 -9.99 3.71 -5.03
CA THR A 212 -11.06 3.47 -4.06
C THR A 212 -11.44 4.80 -3.41
N THR A 213 -12.70 5.20 -3.52
CA THR A 213 -13.22 6.38 -2.82
C THR A 213 -13.89 6.01 -1.50
N ARG A 214 -14.56 4.85 -1.46
CA ARG A 214 -15.25 4.39 -0.26
C ARG A 214 -15.37 2.87 -0.25
N ARG A 215 -15.10 2.28 0.92
CA ARG A 215 -15.50 0.93 1.29
C ARG A 215 -16.71 1.02 2.22
N LEU A 216 -17.76 0.28 1.92
CA LEU A 216 -18.99 0.23 2.71
C LEU A 216 -19.28 -1.21 3.08
N ASN A 217 -19.30 -1.49 4.39
CA ASN A 217 -19.82 -2.74 4.92
C ASN A 217 -21.25 -2.51 5.41
N PHE A 218 -22.22 -3.10 4.74
CA PHE A 218 -23.62 -2.98 5.09
C PHE A 218 -24.03 -4.17 5.96
N GLY A 219 -24.79 -3.89 7.04
CA GLY A 219 -25.36 -4.95 7.89
C GLY A 219 -24.45 -5.43 9.03
N GLN A 220 -23.25 -4.88 9.20
CA GLN A 220 -22.40 -5.16 10.35
C GLN A 220 -22.89 -4.39 11.60
N GLN A 221 -23.01 -5.08 12.74
CA GLN A 221 -23.41 -4.48 14.03
C GLN A 221 -22.25 -3.79 14.77
N SER A 222 -20.99 -4.05 14.37
CA SER A 222 -19.79 -3.41 14.91
C SER A 222 -19.21 -2.39 13.93
N ASP A 223 -18.61 -1.33 14.45
CA ASP A 223 -17.79 -0.36 13.69
C ASP A 223 -16.40 -0.94 13.29
N GLU A 224 -16.30 -2.27 13.20
CA GLU A 224 -15.05 -2.94 12.90
C GLU A 224 -14.75 -2.82 11.40
N TYR A 225 -13.64 -2.17 11.09
CA TYR A 225 -13.20 -2.02 9.71
C TYR A 225 -12.66 -3.35 9.18
N ILE A 226 -13.28 -3.87 8.11
CA ILE A 226 -12.80 -5.07 7.42
C ILE A 226 -11.80 -4.68 6.35
N ARG A 227 -10.52 -5.00 6.59
CA ARG A 227 -9.42 -4.74 5.66
C ARG A 227 -9.40 -5.69 4.47
N TYR A 228 -9.41 -6.99 4.77
CA TYR A 228 -9.48 -8.08 3.81
C TYR A 228 -10.59 -9.01 4.32
N SER A 229 -11.53 -9.39 3.46
CA SER A 229 -12.57 -10.35 3.84
C SER A 229 -11.91 -11.64 4.35
N LEU A 230 -12.42 -12.21 5.46
CA LEU A 230 -12.01 -13.52 6.00
C LEU A 230 -12.24 -14.68 5.02
N SER A 231 -12.86 -14.43 3.86
CA SER A 231 -12.76 -15.30 2.69
C SER A 231 -11.39 -15.17 2.01
N ALA A 232 -10.32 -15.51 2.75
CA ALA A 232 -9.00 -15.77 2.19
C ALA A 232 -8.98 -17.14 1.49
N SER A 233 -9.83 -17.32 0.48
CA SER A 233 -9.71 -18.40 -0.51
C SER A 233 -10.16 -17.87 -1.88
N PRO A 234 -9.38 -18.09 -2.96
CA PRO A 234 -9.77 -17.73 -4.31
C PRO A 234 -10.88 -18.59 -4.93
N PHE A 235 -11.50 -19.56 -4.23
CA PHE A 235 -12.76 -20.20 -4.64
C PHE A 235 -13.46 -20.82 -3.41
N PRO A 236 -14.79 -20.66 -3.26
CA PRO A 236 -15.69 -21.68 -3.78
C PRO A 236 -16.74 -21.11 -4.72
N LEU A 237 -17.11 -21.91 -5.71
CA LEU A 237 -18.27 -21.71 -6.59
C LEU A 237 -19.45 -21.16 -5.79
N ALA A 238 -19.97 -20.01 -6.21
CA ALA A 238 -21.21 -19.49 -5.68
C ALA A 238 -22.34 -20.51 -5.84
N PRO A 239 -23.15 -20.75 -4.79
CA PRO A 239 -24.57 -20.94 -4.98
C PRO A 239 -25.27 -19.68 -4.46
N SER A 240 -26.01 -19.05 -5.38
CA SER A 240 -27.03 -18.03 -5.15
C SER A 240 -26.59 -16.58 -4.96
N LEU A 241 -27.32 -15.71 -5.67
CA LEU A 241 -27.25 -14.25 -5.74
C LEU A 241 -27.58 -13.53 -4.42
N GLN A 242 -27.39 -14.15 -3.24
CA GLN A 242 -27.80 -13.58 -1.95
C GLN A 242 -26.69 -12.87 -1.17
N ASP A 243 -25.40 -13.02 -1.55
CA ASP A 243 -24.28 -12.49 -0.76
C ASP A 243 -23.70 -11.16 -1.27
N LEU A 244 -24.35 -10.52 -2.25
CA LEU A 244 -24.04 -9.16 -2.68
C LEU A 244 -24.49 -8.08 -1.68
N SER A 245 -25.11 -8.46 -0.55
CA SER A 245 -25.68 -7.51 0.43
C SER A 245 -24.69 -6.93 1.43
N SER A 246 -23.47 -7.46 1.51
CA SER A 246 -22.63 -7.21 2.71
C SER A 246 -21.51 -6.19 2.47
N ASN A 247 -20.92 -6.08 1.28
CA ASN A 247 -19.86 -5.10 1.02
C ASN A 247 -19.98 -4.43 -0.35
N ALA A 248 -19.95 -3.10 -0.39
CA ALA A 248 -19.90 -2.32 -1.61
C ALA A 248 -18.60 -1.49 -1.69
N PHE A 249 -17.94 -1.54 -2.84
CA PHE A 249 -16.79 -0.71 -3.15
C PHE A 249 -17.20 0.36 -4.15
N MET A 250 -16.96 1.61 -3.79
CA MET A 250 -17.14 2.74 -4.69
C MET A 250 -15.76 3.12 -5.22
N PHE A 251 -15.65 3.12 -6.54
CA PHE A 251 -14.43 3.50 -7.24
C PHE A 251 -14.64 4.77 -8.03
N ARG A 252 -13.57 5.55 -8.15
CA ARG A 252 -13.47 6.64 -9.12
C ARG A 252 -12.42 6.26 -10.14
N ILE A 253 -12.79 6.32 -11.42
CA ILE A 253 -11.84 6.23 -12.53
C ILE A 253 -11.17 7.59 -12.62
N GLN A 254 -9.85 7.63 -12.50
CA GLN A 254 -9.12 8.88 -12.67
C GLN A 254 -8.56 8.97 -14.09
N ILE A 255 -9.29 9.68 -14.94
CA ILE A 255 -8.87 9.99 -16.30
C ILE A 255 -7.96 11.22 -16.22
N HIS A 256 -6.64 11.01 -16.20
CA HIS A 256 -5.71 12.10 -16.44
C HIS A 256 -5.58 12.29 -17.95
N PRO A 257 -5.75 13.51 -18.49
CA PRO A 257 -5.41 13.78 -19.88
C PRO A 257 -3.95 13.38 -20.12
N PRO A 258 -3.60 12.76 -21.26
CA PRO A 258 -2.20 12.50 -21.57
C PRO A 258 -1.45 13.84 -21.53
N CYS A 259 -0.41 13.92 -20.70
CA CYS A 259 0.48 15.07 -20.68
C CYS A 259 1.12 15.18 -22.08
N ILE A 260 0.61 16.09 -22.92
CA ILE A 260 1.30 16.50 -24.13
C ILE A 260 2.53 17.30 -23.66
N TYR A 261 3.68 16.64 -23.53
CA TYR A 261 4.95 17.33 -23.44
C TYR A 261 5.16 18.08 -24.77
N LYS A 262 4.82 19.38 -24.80
CA LYS A 262 5.35 20.27 -25.84
C LYS A 262 6.85 20.39 -25.58
N ALA A 263 7.65 19.64 -26.33
CA ALA A 263 9.07 19.92 -26.46
C ALA A 263 9.23 21.27 -27.16
N THR A 264 9.39 22.35 -26.40
CA THR A 264 9.89 23.62 -26.95
C THR A 264 11.37 23.44 -27.26
N TYR A 265 11.68 23.18 -28.53
CA TYR A 265 13.03 23.31 -29.07
C TYR A 265 13.36 24.81 -29.13
N SER A 266 14.29 25.28 -28.29
CA SER A 266 14.86 26.61 -28.45
C SER A 266 16.04 26.54 -29.43
N SER A 267 15.81 26.90 -30.68
CA SER A 267 16.90 27.16 -31.62
C SER A 267 17.58 28.47 -31.20
N HIS A 268 18.81 28.40 -30.67
CA HIS A 268 19.69 29.56 -30.60
C HIS A 268 20.14 29.91 -32.02
N SER A 269 19.72 31.08 -32.51
CA SER A 269 20.33 31.71 -33.68
C SER A 269 21.67 32.33 -33.28
N ALA A 270 22.74 31.85 -33.89
CA ALA A 270 24.02 32.55 -33.90
C ALA A 270 23.85 33.85 -34.71
N SER A 271 24.27 34.97 -34.13
CA SER A 271 24.44 36.24 -34.84
C SER A 271 25.86 36.32 -35.37
N GLU A 272 25.96 36.70 -36.65
CA GLU A 272 27.16 37.32 -37.24
C GLU A 272 27.36 38.75 -36.70
#